data_AF-A0A523LMV9-F1
#
_entry.id   AF-A0A523LMV9-F1
#
_cell.length_a   1.000
_cell.length_b   1.000
_cell.length_c   1.000
_cell.angle_alpha   90.00
_cell.angle_beta   90.00
_cell.angle_gamma   90.00
#
_symmetry.space_group_name_H-M   'P 1'
#
loop_
_entity.id
_entity.type
_entity.pdbx_description
1 polymer ?
#
loop_
_entity_poly.entity_id
_entity_poly.type
_entity_poly.pdbx_seq_one_letter_code
_entity_poly.pdbx_strand_id
1 'polypeptide(L)'
;MHRVIITMLLAITLAPPVAARDLAEICKKVGELTVGQWADYHNDVPFVESLNSRYAIVGEETVDDTPHFWLELNIANPVGNTIMQMLIPGYPYPPQGISGLIMQLAPDLVMEYSKEMAGSMSSQGGDNLSAPTAQACNESEIVGTESVTVPAGTFQAVHVKARLGGGKMDIWISDEVPFGIVKFADEDGYGLQLLAHGMDAKSSITGTPMKFGLPPPQ
;
A
#
# COMPACT_ATOMS: atom_id res chain seq x y z
N MET A 1 -13.81 36.60 57.57
CA MET A 1 -13.70 37.26 56.25
C MET A 1 -12.95 36.32 55.33
N HIS A 2 -13.63 35.80 54.30
CA HIS A 2 -13.14 34.78 53.38
C HIS A 2 -12.34 35.43 52.24
N ARG A 3 -11.19 34.85 51.86
CA ARG A 3 -10.60 35.04 50.54
C ARG A 3 -10.09 33.69 50.03
N VAL A 4 -10.92 33.03 49.24
CA VAL A 4 -10.54 31.87 48.43
C VAL A 4 -9.95 32.42 47.14
N ILE A 5 -8.66 32.17 46.91
CA ILE A 5 -7.98 32.49 45.65
C ILE A 5 -8.15 31.26 44.75
N ILE A 6 -8.99 31.38 43.73
CA ILE A 6 -9.16 30.35 42.70
C ILE A 6 -8.10 30.60 41.63
N THR A 7 -7.06 29.78 41.62
CA THR A 7 -6.06 29.77 40.55
C THR A 7 -6.63 28.99 39.37
N MET A 8 -7.09 29.71 38.34
CA MET A 8 -7.59 29.12 37.10
C MET A 8 -6.39 28.76 36.21
N LEU A 9 -6.00 27.47 36.17
CA LEU A 9 -5.05 26.98 35.17
C LEU A 9 -5.74 27.00 33.80
N LEU A 10 -5.29 27.88 32.91
CA LEU A 10 -5.70 27.89 31.52
C LEU A 10 -4.91 26.80 30.78
N ALA A 11 -5.54 25.65 30.54
CA ALA A 11 -4.97 24.61 29.68
C ALA A 11 -5.02 25.09 28.22
N ILE A 12 -3.87 25.45 27.66
CA ILE A 12 -3.74 25.75 26.22
C ILE A 12 -3.68 24.41 25.50
N THR A 13 -4.77 24.03 24.83
CA THR A 13 -4.76 22.90 23.88
C THR A 13 -4.04 23.33 22.61
N LEU A 14 -2.80 22.86 22.38
CA LEU A 14 -2.15 23.06 21.08
C LEU A 14 -2.88 22.22 20.04
N ALA A 15 -3.52 22.90 19.09
CA ALA A 15 -4.00 22.30 17.86
C ALA A 15 -2.81 21.73 17.06
N PRO A 16 -2.89 20.50 16.54
CA PRO A 16 -1.84 19.98 15.66
C PRO A 16 -1.73 20.82 14.39
N PRO A 17 -0.53 20.91 13.78
CA PRO A 17 -0.32 21.62 12.52
C PRO A 17 -1.21 21.04 11.41
N VAL A 18 -1.61 21.88 10.45
CA VAL A 18 -2.57 21.54 9.38
C VAL A 18 -2.14 20.28 8.62
N ALA A 19 -0.89 20.19 8.18
CA ALA A 19 -0.37 19.02 7.48
C ALA A 19 -0.46 17.70 8.28
N ALA A 20 -0.40 17.75 9.62
CA ALA A 20 -0.57 16.57 10.46
C ALA A 20 -2.04 16.14 10.57
N ARG A 21 -2.98 17.08 10.49
CA ARG A 21 -4.42 16.77 10.40
C ARG A 21 -4.74 16.19 9.03
N ASP A 22 -4.23 16.81 7.98
CA ASP A 22 -4.39 16.36 6.60
C ASP A 22 -3.86 14.93 6.45
N LEU A 23 -2.64 14.65 6.95
CA LEU A 23 -2.07 13.31 6.93
C LEU A 23 -2.94 12.30 7.68
N ALA A 24 -3.44 12.64 8.87
CA ALA A 24 -4.28 11.72 9.64
C ALA A 24 -5.61 11.41 8.92
N GLU A 25 -6.20 12.40 8.25
CA GLU A 25 -7.41 12.19 7.43
C GLU A 25 -7.11 11.34 6.20
N ILE A 26 -6.00 11.61 5.51
CA ILE A 26 -5.54 10.83 4.37
C ILE A 26 -5.32 9.38 4.77
N CYS A 27 -4.58 9.13 5.84
CA CYS A 27 -4.27 7.78 6.33
C CYS A 27 -5.52 7.01 6.74
N LYS A 28 -6.56 7.69 7.24
CA LYS A 28 -7.86 7.06 7.48
C LYS A 28 -8.53 6.64 6.17
N LYS A 29 -8.62 7.55 5.19
CA LYS A 29 -9.29 7.31 3.90
C LYS A 29 -8.58 6.27 3.05
N VAL A 30 -7.25 6.27 3.05
CA VAL A 30 -6.44 5.29 2.31
C VAL A 30 -6.70 3.85 2.77
N GLY A 31 -7.16 3.65 4.01
CA GLY A 31 -7.57 2.34 4.50
C GLY A 31 -9.00 1.92 4.11
N GLU A 32 -9.80 2.81 3.53
CA GLU A 32 -11.16 2.52 3.07
C GLU A 32 -11.10 1.85 1.68
N LEU A 33 -10.79 0.54 1.67
CA LEU A 33 -10.66 -0.23 0.43
C LEU A 33 -12.02 -0.43 -0.26
N THR A 34 -12.02 -0.27 -1.58
CA THR A 34 -13.19 -0.53 -2.43
C THR A 34 -12.85 -1.53 -3.53
N VAL A 35 -13.65 -2.59 -3.69
CA VAL A 35 -13.49 -3.54 -4.79
C VAL A 35 -13.63 -2.82 -6.13
N GLY A 36 -12.68 -3.07 -7.02
CA GLY A 36 -12.56 -2.43 -8.32
C GLY A 36 -11.61 -1.23 -8.35
N GLN A 37 -11.13 -0.71 -7.21
CA GLN A 37 -10.15 0.38 -7.26
C GLN A 37 -8.79 -0.11 -7.76
N TRP A 38 -8.07 0.75 -8.48
CA TRP A 38 -6.71 0.45 -8.96
C TRP A 38 -5.84 1.69 -9.10
N ALA A 39 -4.53 1.48 -9.10
CA ALA A 39 -3.51 2.48 -9.40
C ALA A 39 -2.37 1.84 -10.22
N ASP A 40 -1.95 2.51 -11.28
CA ASP A 40 -0.81 2.17 -12.11
C ASP A 40 0.39 3.02 -11.74
N TYR A 41 1.55 2.40 -11.74
CA TYR A 41 2.79 3.00 -11.28
C TYR A 41 3.94 2.70 -12.23
N HIS A 42 4.82 3.68 -12.38
CA HIS A 42 6.15 3.50 -12.93
C HIS A 42 7.11 3.28 -11.78
N ASN A 43 7.91 2.21 -11.83
CA ASN A 43 8.92 1.92 -10.83
C ASN A 43 10.29 2.19 -11.44
N ASP A 44 10.97 3.20 -10.90
CA ASP A 44 12.35 3.51 -11.20
C ASP A 44 13.24 2.71 -10.25
N VAL A 45 13.88 1.66 -10.77
CA VAL A 45 14.71 0.74 -9.99
C VAL A 45 16.16 0.77 -10.48
N PRO A 46 17.15 0.65 -9.58
CA PRO A 46 18.55 0.58 -9.98
C PRO A 46 18.84 -0.62 -10.89
N PHE A 47 19.64 -0.42 -11.94
CA PHE A 47 20.24 -1.47 -12.77
C PHE A 47 19.28 -2.38 -13.56
N VAL A 48 17.98 -2.08 -13.55
CA VAL A 48 16.95 -2.77 -14.36
C VAL A 48 16.19 -1.71 -15.14
N GLU A 49 15.75 -2.03 -16.36
CA GLU A 49 14.84 -1.16 -17.10
C GLU A 49 13.56 -0.97 -16.27
N SER A 50 13.16 0.29 -16.03
CA SER A 50 12.04 0.65 -15.16
C SER A 50 10.80 -0.19 -15.47
N LEU A 51 10.17 -0.74 -14.43
CA LEU A 51 9.06 -1.70 -14.56
C LEU A 51 7.76 -0.98 -14.21
N ASN A 52 6.71 -1.19 -15.01
CA ASN A 52 5.38 -0.73 -14.64
C ASN A 52 4.68 -1.77 -13.76
N SER A 53 3.93 -1.30 -12.76
CA SER A 53 3.13 -2.16 -11.90
C SER A 53 1.72 -1.61 -11.71
N ARG A 54 0.73 -2.50 -11.68
CA ARG A 54 -0.65 -2.19 -11.31
C ARG A 54 -0.99 -2.78 -9.95
N TYR A 55 -1.59 -1.96 -9.09
CA TYR A 55 -2.12 -2.34 -7.79
C TYR A 55 -3.64 -2.29 -7.90
N ALA A 56 -4.36 -3.31 -7.46
CA ALA A 56 -5.82 -3.34 -7.57
C ALA A 56 -6.49 -4.13 -6.45
N ILE A 57 -7.67 -3.70 -6.00
CA ILE A 57 -8.54 -4.54 -5.19
C ILE A 57 -9.52 -5.27 -6.12
N VAL A 58 -9.36 -6.58 -6.25
CA VAL A 58 -10.07 -7.38 -7.26
C VAL A 58 -11.17 -8.27 -6.69
N GLY A 59 -11.29 -8.33 -5.37
CA GLY A 59 -12.31 -9.11 -4.68
C GLY A 59 -12.28 -8.89 -3.17
N GLU A 60 -13.26 -9.48 -2.50
CA GLU A 60 -13.41 -9.47 -1.05
C GLU A 60 -13.84 -10.87 -0.60
N GLU A 61 -13.31 -11.32 0.54
CA GLU A 61 -13.69 -12.57 1.20
C GLU A 61 -13.83 -12.35 2.70
N THR A 62 -14.57 -13.22 3.39
CA THR A 62 -14.64 -13.22 4.85
C THR A 62 -13.69 -14.28 5.40
N VAL A 63 -12.75 -13.86 6.25
CA VAL A 63 -11.85 -14.75 6.99
C VAL A 63 -12.10 -14.54 8.48
N ASP A 64 -12.50 -15.59 9.18
CA ASP A 64 -12.78 -15.54 10.62
C ASP A 64 -13.74 -14.38 10.99
N ASP A 65 -14.86 -14.26 10.26
CA ASP A 65 -15.88 -13.21 10.38
C ASP A 65 -15.41 -11.76 10.11
N THR A 66 -14.20 -11.59 9.58
CA THR A 66 -13.61 -10.28 9.25
C THR A 66 -13.44 -10.14 7.74
N PRO A 67 -13.89 -9.03 7.11
CA PRO A 67 -13.68 -8.82 5.69
C PRO A 67 -12.18 -8.70 5.38
N HIS A 68 -11.75 -9.36 4.32
CA HIS A 68 -10.42 -9.29 3.74
C HIS A 68 -10.55 -9.00 2.26
N PHE A 69 -9.55 -8.34 1.69
CA PHE A 69 -9.55 -7.89 0.31
C PHE A 69 -8.45 -8.59 -0.48
N TRP A 70 -8.75 -8.98 -1.71
CA TRP A 70 -7.74 -9.46 -2.64
C TRP A 70 -7.03 -8.26 -3.27
N LEU A 71 -5.84 -7.94 -2.75
CA LEU A 71 -4.92 -7.00 -3.36
C LEU A 71 -4.09 -7.71 -4.44
N GLU A 72 -4.31 -7.32 -5.69
CA GLU A 72 -3.53 -7.77 -6.84
C GLU A 72 -2.38 -6.79 -7.13
N LEU A 73 -1.19 -7.34 -7.32
CA LEU A 73 -0.05 -6.71 -7.94
C LEU A 73 0.21 -7.37 -9.29
N ASN A 74 0.23 -6.60 -10.37
CA ASN A 74 0.59 -7.04 -11.71
C ASN A 74 1.83 -6.27 -12.16
N ILE A 75 2.97 -6.95 -12.24
CA ILE A 75 4.26 -6.39 -12.64
C ILE A 75 4.51 -6.76 -14.10
N ALA A 76 4.68 -5.76 -14.96
CA ALA A 76 5.08 -5.98 -16.34
C ALA A 76 6.57 -6.33 -16.39
N ASN A 77 6.93 -7.47 -16.97
CA ASN A 77 8.32 -7.87 -17.22
C ASN A 77 8.55 -8.20 -18.70
N PRO A 78 9.79 -8.13 -19.22
CA PRO A 78 10.09 -8.42 -20.64
C PRO A 78 9.67 -9.81 -21.11
N VAL A 79 9.59 -10.79 -20.20
CA VAL A 79 9.25 -12.19 -20.49
C VAL A 79 7.77 -12.52 -20.27
N GLY A 80 6.98 -11.54 -19.82
CA GLY A 80 5.57 -11.72 -19.43
C GLY A 80 5.30 -11.20 -18.02
N ASN A 81 4.04 -10.89 -17.74
CA ASN A 81 3.66 -10.30 -16.47
C ASN A 81 3.72 -11.32 -15.33
N THR A 82 4.20 -10.87 -14.17
CA THR A 82 4.04 -11.58 -12.91
C THR A 82 2.86 -11.01 -12.17
N ILE A 83 1.89 -11.85 -11.80
CA ILE A 83 0.68 -11.42 -11.08
C ILE A 83 0.66 -12.10 -9.71
N MET A 84 0.46 -11.32 -8.67
CA MET A 84 0.38 -11.77 -7.29
C MET A 84 -0.91 -11.22 -6.67
N GLN A 85 -1.73 -12.08 -6.08
CA GLN A 85 -2.89 -11.69 -5.28
C GLN A 85 -2.66 -12.07 -3.83
N MET A 86 -2.86 -11.12 -2.92
CA MET A 86 -2.73 -11.30 -1.48
C MET A 86 -4.07 -11.00 -0.81
N LEU A 87 -4.53 -11.90 0.04
CA LEU A 87 -5.74 -11.68 0.85
C LEU A 87 -5.37 -10.93 2.12
N ILE A 88 -5.62 -9.61 2.13
CA ILE A 88 -5.20 -8.68 3.18
C ILE A 88 -6.38 -8.26 4.07
N PRO A 89 -6.18 -8.05 5.39
CA PRO A 89 -7.24 -7.67 6.32
C PRO A 89 -7.62 -6.18 6.23
N GLY A 90 -6.88 -5.39 5.46
CA GLY A 90 -7.00 -3.94 5.34
C GLY A 90 -5.75 -3.34 4.70
N TYR A 91 -5.70 -2.02 4.56
CA TYR A 91 -4.53 -1.32 4.03
C TYR A 91 -4.20 -0.07 4.86
N PRO A 92 -2.93 0.24 5.13
CA PRO A 92 -1.79 -0.66 4.98
C PRO A 92 -1.95 -1.93 5.86
N TYR A 93 -1.20 -3.00 5.56
CA TYR A 93 -1.30 -4.28 6.27
C TYR A 93 0.04 -4.71 6.88
N PRO A 94 0.01 -5.40 8.02
CA PRO A 94 1.20 -6.07 8.53
C PRO A 94 1.52 -7.29 7.65
N PRO A 95 2.81 -7.63 7.39
CA PRO A 95 3.18 -8.79 6.57
C PRO A 95 2.56 -10.10 7.05
N GLN A 96 2.49 -10.31 8.37
CA GLN A 96 1.88 -11.49 8.98
C GLN A 96 0.35 -11.54 8.88
N GLY A 97 -0.30 -10.47 8.39
CA GLY A 97 -1.75 -10.39 8.24
C GLY A 97 -2.27 -11.04 6.96
N ILE A 98 -1.40 -11.47 6.05
CA ILE A 98 -1.81 -12.06 4.76
C ILE A 98 -2.40 -13.46 5.00
N SER A 99 -3.67 -13.63 4.63
CA SER A 99 -4.44 -14.88 4.84
C SER A 99 -4.48 -15.81 3.62
N GLY A 100 -3.93 -15.38 2.48
CA GLY A 100 -3.95 -16.13 1.24
C GLY A 100 -3.03 -15.49 0.20
N LEU A 101 -2.45 -16.31 -0.66
CA LEU A 101 -1.54 -15.88 -1.72
C LEU A 101 -1.78 -16.70 -2.98
N ILE A 102 -2.00 -16.03 -4.11
CA ILE A 102 -2.04 -16.65 -5.44
C ILE A 102 -0.97 -15.97 -6.29
N MET A 103 -0.15 -16.76 -6.97
CA MET A 103 0.92 -16.25 -7.82
C MET A 103 0.83 -16.88 -9.21
N GLN A 104 0.75 -16.04 -10.24
CA GLN A 104 0.83 -16.41 -11.65
C GLN A 104 2.16 -15.91 -12.22
N LEU A 105 3.04 -16.85 -12.56
CA LEU A 105 4.34 -16.58 -13.19
C LEU A 105 4.27 -16.71 -14.73
N ALA A 106 3.36 -17.56 -15.21
CA ALA A 106 3.00 -17.75 -16.61
C ALA A 106 1.53 -18.23 -16.67
N PRO A 107 0.83 -18.14 -17.82
CA PRO A 107 -0.58 -18.52 -17.91
C PRO A 107 -0.90 -19.96 -17.44
N ASP A 108 0.05 -20.89 -17.60
CA ASP A 108 -0.03 -22.29 -17.17
C ASP A 108 0.61 -22.56 -15.79
N LEU A 109 1.27 -21.55 -15.20
CA LEU A 109 1.93 -21.64 -13.90
C LEU A 109 1.29 -20.68 -12.91
N VAL A 110 0.14 -21.11 -12.38
CA VAL A 110 -0.60 -20.42 -11.31
C VAL A 110 -0.60 -21.28 -10.05
N MET A 111 -0.04 -20.75 -8.97
CA MET A 111 0.10 -21.44 -7.69
C MET A 111 -0.72 -20.73 -6.62
N GLU A 112 -1.54 -21.49 -5.90
CA GLU A 112 -2.25 -21.04 -4.69
C GLU A 112 -1.53 -21.60 -3.46
N TYR A 113 -1.19 -20.74 -2.52
CA TYR A 113 -0.52 -21.10 -1.27
C TYR A 113 -1.55 -21.16 -0.13
N SER A 114 -1.38 -22.11 0.79
CA SER A 114 -2.23 -22.19 1.98
C SER A 114 -2.08 -20.95 2.86
N LYS A 115 -3.07 -20.67 3.72
CA LYS A 115 -3.02 -19.57 4.71
C LYS A 115 -1.75 -19.62 5.57
N GLU A 116 -1.39 -20.80 6.08
CA GLU A 116 -0.17 -20.94 6.91
C GLU A 116 1.11 -20.65 6.10
N MET A 117 1.16 -21.11 4.85
CA MET A 117 2.32 -20.89 3.98
C MET A 117 2.42 -19.42 3.54
N ALA A 118 1.29 -18.79 3.18
CA ALA A 118 1.22 -17.38 2.81
C ALA A 118 1.72 -16.48 3.95
N GLY A 119 1.19 -16.65 5.17
CA GLY A 119 1.65 -15.87 6.34
C GLY A 119 3.14 -16.09 6.63
N SER A 120 3.63 -17.32 6.48
CA SER A 120 5.05 -17.65 6.67
C SER A 120 5.94 -17.01 5.60
N MET A 121 5.55 -17.01 4.33
CA MET A 121 6.29 -16.38 3.23
C MET A 121 6.34 -14.86 3.37
N SER A 122 5.21 -14.24 3.71
CA SER A 122 5.13 -12.79 3.92
C SER A 122 6.00 -12.33 5.09
N SER A 123 6.13 -13.14 6.14
CA SER A 123 7.00 -12.83 7.29
C SER A 123 8.50 -12.89 6.99
N GLN A 124 8.91 -13.57 5.92
CA GLN A 124 10.32 -13.80 5.57
C GLN A 124 10.91 -12.74 4.62
N GLY A 125 10.18 -11.65 4.35
CA GLY A 125 10.71 -10.48 3.65
C GLY A 125 10.37 -10.41 2.15
N GLY A 126 9.18 -10.89 1.75
CA GLY A 126 8.61 -10.42 0.48
C GLY A 126 8.38 -8.90 0.52
N ASP A 127 8.45 -8.22 -0.62
CA ASP A 127 8.22 -6.78 -0.71
C ASP A 127 6.83 -6.44 -0.14
N ASN A 128 6.81 -5.79 1.03
CA ASN A 128 5.57 -5.29 1.61
C ASN A 128 5.13 -4.06 0.83
N LEU A 129 4.21 -4.27 -0.12
CA LEU A 129 3.68 -3.22 -1.01
C LEU A 129 2.98 -2.08 -0.26
N SER A 130 2.56 -2.32 0.99
CA SER A 130 1.96 -1.29 1.83
C SER A 130 2.96 -0.53 2.69
N ALA A 131 4.24 -0.93 2.71
CA ALA A 131 5.24 -0.35 3.59
C ALA A 131 5.46 1.16 3.38
N PRO A 132 5.51 1.71 2.16
CA PRO A 132 5.59 3.16 1.97
C PRO A 132 4.41 3.90 2.63
N THR A 133 3.19 3.42 2.41
CA THR A 133 1.98 4.01 3.03
C THR A 133 2.00 3.85 4.55
N ALA A 134 2.37 2.67 5.06
CA ALA A 134 2.48 2.40 6.49
C ALA A 134 3.50 3.33 7.17
N GLN A 135 4.65 3.52 6.53
CA GLN A 135 5.71 4.41 6.98
C GLN A 135 5.24 5.87 6.97
N ALA A 136 4.59 6.31 5.90
CA ALA A 136 4.03 7.65 5.81
C ALA A 136 3.03 7.92 6.95
N CYS A 137 2.17 6.94 7.26
CA CYS A 137 1.10 7.09 8.25
C CYS A 137 1.52 6.94 9.72
N ASN A 138 2.64 6.26 10.02
CA ASN A 138 3.01 5.91 11.40
C ASN A 138 4.38 6.45 11.85
N GLU A 139 5.35 6.58 10.95
CA GLU A 139 6.78 6.69 11.31
C GLU A 139 7.51 7.80 10.53
N SER A 140 6.79 8.87 10.18
CA SER A 140 7.29 9.89 9.27
C SER A 140 7.51 11.27 9.91
N GLU A 141 8.51 11.99 9.40
CA GLU A 141 8.66 13.42 9.61
C GLU A 141 7.82 14.15 8.56
N ILE A 142 6.81 14.91 9.01
CA ILE A 142 5.96 15.70 8.13
C ILE A 142 6.72 16.92 7.65
N VAL A 143 6.97 17.02 6.35
CA VAL A 143 7.62 18.17 5.73
C VAL A 143 6.60 19.27 5.46
N GLY A 144 5.44 18.91 4.92
CA GLY A 144 4.35 19.85 4.65
C GLY A 144 3.39 19.37 3.58
N THR A 145 2.48 20.26 3.17
CA THR A 145 1.50 20.00 2.11
C THR A 145 1.92 20.76 0.85
N GLU A 146 2.07 20.07 -0.28
CA GLU A 146 2.51 20.67 -1.55
C GLU A 146 1.87 20.04 -2.79
N SER A 147 1.82 20.82 -3.87
CA SER A 147 1.26 20.39 -5.15
C SER A 147 2.30 19.58 -5.92
N VAL A 148 1.95 18.36 -6.32
CA VAL A 148 2.84 17.41 -6.99
C VAL A 148 2.28 17.05 -8.35
N THR A 149 3.07 17.21 -9.41
CA THR A 149 2.72 16.78 -10.77
C THR A 149 3.44 15.47 -11.11
N VAL A 150 2.66 14.49 -11.55
CA VAL A 150 3.07 13.16 -12.04
C VAL A 150 2.33 12.86 -13.36
N PRO A 151 2.64 11.78 -14.09
CA PRO A 151 1.93 11.48 -15.33
C PRO A 151 0.40 11.34 -15.18
N ALA A 152 -0.07 10.89 -14.00
CA ALA A 152 -1.50 10.80 -13.70
C ALA A 152 -2.22 12.16 -13.51
N GLY A 153 -1.48 13.26 -13.34
CA GLY A 153 -2.06 14.58 -13.08
C GLY A 153 -1.32 15.37 -12.02
N THR A 154 -2.01 16.38 -11.47
CA THR A 154 -1.50 17.21 -10.36
C THR A 154 -2.36 16.99 -9.13
N PHE A 155 -1.72 16.70 -8.00
CA PHE A 155 -2.37 16.33 -6.75
C PHE A 155 -1.90 17.23 -5.63
N GLN A 156 -2.81 17.52 -4.69
CA GLN A 156 -2.40 18.08 -3.42
C GLN A 156 -1.97 16.92 -2.51
N ALA A 157 -0.68 16.88 -2.15
CA ALA A 157 -0.13 15.79 -1.37
C ALA A 157 0.53 16.29 -0.08
N VAL A 158 0.52 15.45 0.95
CA VAL A 158 1.38 15.63 2.13
C VAL A 158 2.72 14.97 1.83
N HIS A 159 3.78 15.76 1.90
CA HIS A 159 5.15 15.32 1.80
C HIS A 159 5.67 14.92 3.19
N VAL A 160 6.16 13.70 3.28
CA VAL A 160 6.78 13.17 4.49
C VAL A 160 8.12 12.53 4.19
N LYS A 161 9.02 12.54 5.17
CA LYS A 161 10.28 11.81 5.16
C LYS A 161 10.16 10.59 6.04
N ALA A 162 10.48 9.43 5.51
CA ALA A 162 10.42 8.16 6.22
C ALA A 162 11.71 7.37 6.07
N ARG A 163 11.76 6.21 6.73
CA ARG A 163 12.83 5.23 6.53
C ARG A 163 12.24 3.91 6.09
N LEU A 164 12.72 3.41 4.95
CA LEU A 164 12.31 2.11 4.42
C LEU A 164 13.57 1.30 4.09
N GLY A 165 13.62 0.04 4.55
CA GLY A 165 14.78 -0.82 4.30
C GLY A 165 16.11 -0.30 4.87
N GLY A 166 16.08 0.63 5.83
CA GLY A 166 17.26 1.30 6.40
C GLY A 166 17.73 2.55 5.64
N GLY A 167 17.17 2.83 4.46
CA GLY A 167 17.40 4.06 3.69
C GLY A 167 16.40 5.15 4.02
N LYS A 168 16.73 6.41 3.69
CA LYS A 168 15.77 7.52 3.74
C LYS A 168 14.95 7.55 2.46
N MET A 169 13.70 7.97 2.59
CA MET A 169 12.77 8.08 1.48
C MET A 169 11.86 9.29 1.68
N ASP A 170 11.62 10.03 0.61
CA ASP A 170 10.59 11.05 0.54
C ASP A 170 9.33 10.42 -0.05
N ILE A 171 8.19 10.61 0.61
CA ILE A 171 6.89 10.03 0.23
C ILE A 171 5.87 11.15 0.12
N TRP A 172 5.09 11.14 -0.97
CA TRP A 172 3.99 12.06 -1.20
C TRP A 172 2.69 11.29 -1.21
N ILE A 173 1.83 11.60 -0.23
CA ILE A 173 0.58 10.88 0.01
C ILE A 173 -0.64 11.78 -0.18
N SER A 174 -1.70 11.26 -0.80
CA SER A 174 -2.96 11.95 -1.06
C SER A 174 -4.13 10.96 -0.97
N ASP A 175 -5.28 11.40 -0.46
CA ASP A 175 -6.52 10.60 -0.40
C ASP A 175 -7.26 10.56 -1.74
N GLU A 176 -6.83 11.33 -2.73
CA GLU A 176 -7.34 11.29 -4.10
C GLU A 176 -6.87 10.05 -4.87
N VAL A 177 -5.84 9.37 -4.35
CA VAL A 177 -5.18 8.23 -5.01
C VAL A 177 -5.43 6.94 -4.22
N PRO A 178 -5.92 5.87 -4.87
CA PRO A 178 -6.00 4.55 -4.24
C PRO A 178 -4.65 4.14 -3.65
N PHE A 179 -4.65 3.60 -2.43
CA PHE A 179 -3.43 3.23 -1.68
C PHE A 179 -2.56 4.42 -1.22
N GLY A 180 -2.97 5.65 -1.51
CA GLY A 180 -2.42 6.89 -0.97
C GLY A 180 -1.20 7.44 -1.71
N ILE A 181 -0.43 6.62 -2.42
CA ILE A 181 0.89 7.03 -2.92
C ILE A 181 0.77 7.78 -4.26
N VAL A 182 1.12 9.07 -4.26
CA VAL A 182 1.31 9.84 -5.50
C VAL A 182 2.68 9.51 -6.10
N LYS A 183 3.71 9.52 -5.25
CA LYS A 183 5.07 9.08 -5.57
C LYS A 183 5.89 8.84 -4.30
N PHE A 184 6.98 8.10 -4.42
CA PHE A 184 8.08 8.13 -3.46
C PHE A 184 9.42 8.05 -4.18
N ALA A 185 10.46 8.54 -3.55
CA ALA A 185 11.82 8.45 -4.06
C ALA A 185 12.83 8.31 -2.91
N ASP A 186 13.88 7.53 -3.13
CA ASP A 186 15.06 7.47 -2.27
C ASP A 186 16.03 8.61 -2.57
N GLU A 187 17.17 8.64 -1.86
CA GLU A 187 18.19 9.69 -2.01
C GLU A 187 18.85 9.71 -3.40
N ASP A 188 18.78 8.60 -4.15
CA ASP A 188 19.31 8.47 -5.51
C ASP A 188 18.25 8.76 -6.59
N GLY A 189 17.01 9.04 -6.19
CA GLY A 189 15.89 9.34 -7.07
C GLY A 189 15.16 8.11 -7.61
N TYR A 190 15.51 6.91 -7.13
CA TYR A 190 14.78 5.68 -7.44
C TYR A 190 13.52 5.57 -6.59
N GLY A 191 12.47 5.00 -7.15
CA GLY A 191 11.22 4.84 -6.43
C GLY A 191 10.06 4.59 -7.38
N LEU A 192 8.96 5.28 -7.12
CA LEU A 192 7.71 5.04 -7.82
C LEU A 192 6.94 6.34 -8.04
N GLN A 193 6.27 6.44 -9.17
CA GLN A 193 5.37 7.56 -9.49
C GLN A 193 4.06 7.06 -10.12
N LEU A 194 2.96 7.72 -9.79
CA LEU A 194 1.62 7.39 -10.26
C LEU A 194 1.46 7.72 -11.75
N LEU A 195 1.06 6.72 -12.53
CA LEU A 195 0.77 6.82 -13.96
C LEU A 195 -0.71 7.04 -14.24
N ALA A 196 -1.58 6.32 -13.53
CA ALA A 196 -3.03 6.42 -13.66
C ALA A 196 -3.70 5.78 -12.44
N HIS A 197 -4.99 6.03 -12.24
CA HIS A 197 -5.80 5.34 -11.23
C HIS A 197 -7.28 5.36 -11.63
N GLY A 198 -8.09 4.52 -10.99
CA GLY A 198 -9.53 4.49 -11.26
C GLY A 198 -10.26 3.34 -10.59
N MET A 199 -11.41 2.99 -11.18
CA MET A 199 -12.31 1.93 -10.73
C MET A 199 -12.44 0.82 -11.80
N ASP A 200 -13.29 -0.17 -11.53
CA ASP A 200 -13.63 -1.29 -12.41
C ASP A 200 -12.51 -2.33 -12.63
N ALA A 201 -11.53 -2.39 -11.72
CA ALA A 201 -10.51 -3.44 -11.71
C ALA A 201 -11.12 -4.83 -11.56
N LYS A 202 -10.49 -5.78 -12.24
CA LYS A 202 -10.80 -7.21 -12.18
C LYS A 202 -9.48 -7.97 -12.09
N SER A 203 -9.54 -9.18 -11.57
CA SER A 203 -8.40 -10.11 -11.53
C SER A 203 -7.74 -10.23 -12.90
N SER A 204 -6.43 -10.03 -12.95
CA SER A 204 -5.60 -10.30 -14.12
C SER A 204 -5.19 -11.76 -14.22
N ILE A 205 -5.38 -12.56 -13.17
CA ILE A 205 -5.11 -14.02 -13.19
C ILE A 205 -6.03 -14.68 -14.23
N THR A 206 -5.43 -15.42 -15.15
CA THR A 206 -6.10 -16.10 -16.26
C THR A 206 -6.03 -17.62 -16.18
N GLY A 207 -5.01 -18.16 -15.51
CA GLY A 207 -4.87 -19.59 -15.29
C GLY A 207 -5.71 -20.09 -14.11
N THR A 208 -5.85 -21.42 -14.00
CA THR A 208 -6.50 -22.04 -12.85
C THR A 208 -5.46 -22.25 -11.74
N PRO A 209 -5.66 -21.69 -10.54
CA PRO A 209 -4.72 -21.89 -9.44
C PRO A 209 -4.60 -23.37 -9.07
N MET A 210 -3.35 -23.85 -9.04
CA MET A 210 -3.01 -25.17 -8.52
C MET A 210 -2.60 -25.02 -7.06
N LYS A 211 -3.23 -25.79 -6.17
CA LYS A 211 -2.89 -25.79 -4.74
C LYS A 211 -1.49 -26.36 -4.54
N PHE A 212 -0.57 -25.51 -4.10
CA PHE A 212 0.78 -25.91 -3.77
C PHE A 212 0.76 -26.77 -2.50
N GLY A 213 1.37 -27.96 -2.54
CA GLY A 213 1.50 -28.85 -1.38
C GLY A 213 0.44 -29.95 -1.23
N LEU A 214 -0.47 -30.13 -2.19
CA LEU A 214 -1.24 -31.38 -2.29
C LEU A 214 -0.47 -32.40 -3.15
N PRO A 215 -0.38 -33.68 -2.75
CA PRO A 215 0.12 -34.72 -3.65
C PRO A 215 -0.76 -34.75 -4.91
N PRO A 216 -0.19 -35.08 -6.10
CA PRO A 216 -1.00 -35.19 -7.31
C PRO A 216 -2.15 -36.20 -7.09
N PRO A 217 -3.34 -35.97 -7.67
CA PRO A 217 -4.43 -36.93 -7.59
C PRO A 217 -3.96 -38.28 -8.13
N GLN A 218 -4.24 -39.36 -7.39
CA GLN A 218 -3.95 -40.75 -7.79
C GLN A 218 -4.84 -41.21 -8.94
#